data_AF-A0A7R8WNJ7-F1
#
_entry.id   AF-A0A7R8WNJ7-F1
#
_cell.length_a   1.000
_cell.length_b   1.000
_cell.length_c   1.000
_cell.angle_alpha   90.00
_cell.angle_beta   90.00
_cell.angle_gamma   90.00
#
_symmetry.space_group_name_H-M   'P 1'
#
loop_
_entity.id
_entity.type
_entity.pdbx_description
1 polymer ?
#
loop_
_entity_poly.entity_id
_entity_poly.type
_entity_poly.pdbx_seq_one_letter_code
_entity_poly.pdbx_strand_id
1 'polypeptide(L)'
;MPPKTASIVWEDGYEWQDLDWLKERSDNNSLDAPMTVYEVHLGSWKKNKDNSRSLHYDELAVELVDYVKEMAFTHVEFLPVMEHPFYPSWGYLCTGYFAPTSRYGNPELFKILIDKLHQAGIGVILDWVPAHFPSDVHALADFDGSALYEHPDRQKGFHPDWNNIPGLFDREDIYLGDDGHGYPDEDRRNIAFQLAILIWLKNGD
;
A
#
# COMPACT_ATOMS: atom_id res chain seq x y z
N MET A 1 2.03 -12.05 11.85
CA MET A 1 2.00 -13.15 10.86
C MET A 1 0.64 -13.82 10.86
N PRO A 2 -0.15 -13.63 9.79
CA PRO A 2 -1.39 -14.36 9.56
C PRO A 2 -1.21 -15.87 9.82
N PRO A 3 -2.16 -16.54 10.49
CA PRO A 3 -3.52 -16.10 10.78
C PRO A 3 -3.68 -15.26 12.06
N LYS A 4 -2.60 -14.81 12.71
CA LYS A 4 -2.72 -13.88 13.85
C LYS A 4 -3.17 -12.49 13.36
N THR A 5 -4.13 -11.90 14.05
CA THR A 5 -4.83 -10.65 13.63
C THR A 5 -4.62 -9.48 14.58
N ALA A 6 -3.86 -9.65 15.66
CA ALA A 6 -3.61 -8.58 16.62
C ALA A 6 -2.77 -7.46 16.01
N SER A 7 -3.20 -6.21 16.18
CA SER A 7 -2.41 -5.02 15.88
C SER A 7 -1.19 -4.94 16.80
N ILE A 8 -0.13 -4.30 16.29
CA ILE A 8 1.11 -4.06 17.03
C ILE A 8 1.33 -2.54 17.04
N VAL A 9 1.60 -1.97 18.22
CA VAL A 9 2.03 -0.57 18.33
C VAL A 9 3.40 -0.45 17.68
N TRP A 10 3.55 0.53 16.79
CA TRP A 10 4.80 0.80 16.10
C TRP A 10 5.22 2.24 16.35
N GLU A 11 6.44 2.43 16.82
CA GLU A 11 7.06 3.75 16.96
C GLU A 11 7.90 4.02 15.71
N ASP A 12 7.78 5.22 15.15
CA ASP A 12 8.56 5.60 13.98
C ASP A 12 9.89 6.24 14.39
N GLY A 13 11.01 5.65 13.97
CA GLY A 13 12.34 6.24 14.10
C GLY A 13 13.17 6.16 12.81
N TYR A 14 12.53 5.96 11.65
CA TYR A 14 13.27 5.78 10.41
C TYR A 14 13.70 7.10 9.76
N GLU A 15 15.00 7.27 9.54
CA GLU A 15 15.57 8.43 8.86
C GLU A 15 15.70 8.17 7.35
N TRP A 16 14.86 8.84 6.55
CA TRP A 16 14.85 8.75 5.09
C TRP A 16 16.10 9.36 4.45
N GLN A 17 16.56 8.76 3.36
CA GLN A 17 17.71 9.22 2.58
C GLN A 17 17.35 9.56 1.12
N ASP A 18 16.07 9.80 0.83
CA ASP A 18 15.51 10.04 -0.51
C ASP A 18 15.30 11.52 -0.86
N LEU A 19 15.91 12.44 -0.12
CA LEU A 19 15.69 13.88 -0.29
C LEU A 19 15.97 14.38 -1.72
N ASP A 20 16.97 13.82 -2.40
CA ASP A 20 17.28 14.21 -3.77
C ASP A 20 16.23 13.69 -4.77
N TRP A 21 15.76 12.45 -4.60
CA TRP A 21 14.64 11.93 -5.39
C TRP A 21 13.39 12.80 -5.25
N LEU A 22 13.06 13.24 -4.03
CA LEU A 22 11.88 14.07 -3.79
C LEU A 22 11.95 15.45 -4.48
N LYS A 23 13.16 16.00 -4.68
CA LYS A 23 13.35 17.24 -5.44
C LYS A 23 13.08 17.06 -6.93
N GLU A 24 13.39 15.89 -7.48
CA GLU A 24 13.29 15.58 -8.91
C GLU A 24 11.98 14.85 -9.28
N ARG A 25 11.23 14.38 -8.28
CA ARG A 25 10.02 13.56 -8.45
C ARG A 25 8.99 14.17 -9.39
N SER A 26 8.77 15.49 -9.34
CA SER A 26 7.80 16.16 -10.23
C SER A 26 8.15 15.98 -11.70
N ASP A 27 9.45 16.02 -12.00
CA ASP A 27 9.95 15.96 -13.36
C ASP A 27 9.93 14.52 -13.84
N ASN A 28 10.39 13.59 -12.98
CA ASN A 28 10.40 12.14 -13.25
C ASN A 28 8.99 11.54 -13.40
N ASN A 29 7.96 12.15 -12.80
CA ASN A 29 6.57 11.68 -12.85
C ASN A 29 5.66 12.60 -13.69
N SER A 30 6.24 13.52 -14.48
CA SER A 30 5.45 14.38 -15.36
C SER A 30 4.78 13.57 -16.48
N LEU A 31 3.69 14.09 -17.05
CA LEU A 31 2.95 13.40 -18.12
C LEU A 31 3.80 13.14 -19.38
N ASP A 32 4.85 13.95 -19.58
CA ASP A 32 5.76 13.85 -20.72
C ASP A 32 7.07 13.10 -20.38
N ALA A 33 7.23 12.63 -19.13
CA ALA A 33 8.38 11.83 -18.72
C ALA A 33 8.32 10.40 -19.26
N PRO A 34 9.46 9.74 -19.49
CA PRO A 34 9.47 8.32 -19.83
C PRO A 34 8.90 7.50 -18.65
N MET A 35 7.93 6.62 -18.96
CA MET A 35 7.32 5.74 -17.96
C MET A 35 7.33 4.29 -18.43
N THR A 36 8.24 3.50 -17.85
CA THR A 36 8.29 2.05 -17.96
C THR A 36 8.14 1.46 -16.55
N VAL A 37 7.12 0.62 -16.38
CA VAL A 37 6.71 0.08 -15.08
C VAL A 37 7.00 -1.42 -15.04
N TYR A 38 7.63 -1.86 -13.96
CA TYR A 38 7.77 -3.28 -13.62
C TYR A 38 6.76 -3.63 -12.53
N GLU A 39 5.69 -4.34 -12.89
CA GLU A 39 4.66 -4.79 -11.95
C GLU A 39 5.14 -6.01 -11.15
N VAL A 40 4.97 -5.98 -9.82
CA VAL A 40 5.55 -6.96 -8.91
C VAL A 40 4.58 -7.35 -7.80
N HIS A 41 4.31 -8.65 -7.70
CA HIS A 41 3.79 -9.27 -6.48
C HIS A 41 4.95 -9.74 -5.60
N LEU A 42 5.20 -9.03 -4.49
CA LEU A 42 6.35 -9.25 -3.59
C LEU A 42 6.47 -10.69 -3.10
N GLY A 43 5.33 -11.34 -2.85
CA GLY A 43 5.28 -12.71 -2.36
C GLY A 43 5.70 -13.79 -3.35
N SER A 44 5.67 -13.52 -4.65
CA SER A 44 5.99 -14.51 -5.69
C SER A 44 7.15 -14.11 -6.59
N TRP A 45 7.69 -12.90 -6.46
CA TRP A 45 8.80 -12.42 -7.29
C TRP A 45 10.04 -13.32 -7.16
N LYS A 46 10.51 -13.52 -5.92
CA LYS A 46 11.67 -14.37 -5.64
C LYS A 46 11.58 -15.03 -4.27
N LYS A 47 12.09 -16.26 -4.20
CA LYS A 47 12.30 -16.98 -2.94
C LYS A 47 13.73 -16.80 -2.45
N ASN A 48 13.92 -16.91 -1.14
CA ASN A 48 15.25 -16.94 -0.56
C ASN A 48 16.05 -18.17 -1.05
N LYS A 49 17.36 -18.22 -0.74
CA LYS A 49 18.30 -19.19 -1.35
C LYS A 49 17.92 -20.66 -1.18
N ASP A 50 17.23 -21.03 -0.10
CA ASP A 50 16.78 -22.40 0.19
C ASP A 50 15.34 -22.68 -0.27
N ASN A 51 14.70 -21.72 -0.94
CA ASN A 51 13.31 -21.75 -1.39
C ASN A 51 12.26 -21.93 -0.27
N SER A 52 12.61 -21.64 0.99
CA SER A 52 11.70 -21.84 2.13
C SER A 52 10.70 -20.70 2.32
N ARG A 53 11.04 -19.48 1.90
CA ARG A 53 10.18 -18.29 2.04
C ARG A 53 10.40 -17.29 0.92
N SER A 54 9.45 -16.37 0.77
CA SER A 54 9.64 -15.17 -0.04
C SER A 54 10.71 -14.28 0.58
N LEU A 55 11.34 -13.44 -0.26
CA LEU A 55 12.25 -12.42 0.24
C LEU A 55 11.52 -11.46 1.19
N HIS A 56 12.24 -11.03 2.22
CA HIS A 56 11.83 -9.96 3.10
C HIS A 56 12.12 -8.59 2.45
N TYR A 57 11.55 -7.52 2.99
CA TYR A 57 11.68 -6.18 2.40
C TYR A 57 13.14 -5.70 2.33
N ASP A 58 13.99 -6.05 3.29
CA ASP A 58 15.42 -5.74 3.28
C ASP A 58 16.20 -6.51 2.19
N GLU A 59 15.85 -7.78 1.97
CA GLU A 59 16.40 -8.56 0.86
C GLU A 59 15.91 -8.03 -0.50
N LEU A 60 14.64 -7.63 -0.59
CA LEU A 60 14.06 -6.97 -1.77
C LEU A 60 14.74 -5.62 -2.04
N ALA A 61 15.06 -4.85 -1.00
CA ALA A 61 15.73 -3.55 -1.11
C ALA A 61 17.14 -3.64 -1.73
N VAL A 62 17.70 -4.84 -1.79
CA VAL A 62 18.92 -5.15 -2.54
C VAL A 62 18.56 -5.78 -3.88
N GLU A 63 17.95 -6.97 -3.85
CA GLU A 63 17.83 -7.80 -5.06
C GLU A 63 16.85 -7.23 -6.09
N LEU A 64 15.71 -6.70 -5.65
CA LEU A 64 14.72 -6.14 -6.57
C LEU A 64 15.20 -4.79 -7.11
N VAL A 65 15.79 -3.96 -6.27
CA VAL A 65 16.31 -2.64 -6.67
C VAL A 65 17.40 -2.78 -7.73
N ASP A 66 18.38 -3.67 -7.49
CA ASP A 66 19.44 -3.95 -8.46
C ASP A 66 18.87 -4.44 -9.80
N TYR A 67 17.90 -5.37 -9.76
CA TYR A 67 17.26 -5.91 -10.95
C TYR A 67 16.50 -4.85 -11.75
N VAL A 68 15.64 -4.06 -11.10
CA VAL A 68 14.81 -3.03 -11.76
C VAL A 68 15.71 -1.96 -12.39
N LYS A 69 16.79 -1.58 -11.70
CA LYS A 69 17.80 -0.65 -12.20
C LYS A 69 18.58 -1.21 -13.39
N GLU A 70 19.07 -2.45 -13.30
CA GLU A 70 19.79 -3.12 -14.40
C GLU A 70 18.94 -3.23 -15.66
N MET A 71 17.65 -3.52 -15.49
CA MET A 71 16.67 -3.62 -16.58
C MET A 71 16.18 -2.26 -17.10
N ALA A 72 16.65 -1.15 -16.52
CA ALA A 72 16.32 0.23 -16.90
C ALA A 72 14.81 0.56 -16.87
N PHE A 73 14.08 -0.01 -15.91
CA PHE A 73 12.73 0.45 -15.59
C PHE A 73 12.77 1.76 -14.83
N THR A 74 11.81 2.65 -15.10
CA THR A 74 11.68 3.92 -14.39
C THR A 74 10.88 3.80 -13.08
N HIS A 75 9.99 2.80 -13.02
CA HIS A 75 9.05 2.61 -11.93
C HIS A 75 8.89 1.14 -11.59
N VAL A 76 8.56 0.86 -10.33
CA VAL A 76 8.00 -0.41 -9.89
C VAL A 76 6.56 -0.17 -9.44
N GLU A 77 5.66 -1.08 -9.81
CA GLU A 77 4.28 -1.11 -9.32
C GLU A 77 4.12 -2.34 -8.44
N PHE A 78 3.77 -2.14 -7.18
CA PHE A 78 3.48 -3.24 -6.28
C PHE A 78 1.99 -3.54 -6.29
N LEU A 79 1.66 -4.82 -6.49
CA LEU A 79 0.37 -5.35 -6.06
C LEU A 79 0.14 -5.03 -4.57
N PRO A 80 -1.11 -5.05 -4.07
CA PRO A 80 -1.44 -4.46 -2.77
C PRO A 80 -0.55 -4.96 -1.63
N VAL A 81 0.13 -4.02 -0.99
CA VAL A 81 1.09 -4.28 0.09
C VAL A 81 0.47 -4.19 1.48
N MET A 82 -0.78 -3.72 1.60
CA MET A 82 -1.51 -3.64 2.86
C MET A 82 -1.75 -5.03 3.46
N GLU A 83 -1.95 -5.10 4.78
CA GLU A 83 -2.17 -6.39 5.45
C GLU A 83 -3.45 -7.07 4.97
N HIS A 84 -3.32 -8.34 4.60
CA HIS A 84 -4.38 -9.15 4.01
C HIS A 84 -4.26 -10.63 4.45
N PRO A 85 -5.36 -11.24 4.92
CA PRO A 85 -5.32 -12.58 5.52
C PRO A 85 -5.25 -13.68 4.46
N PHE A 86 -5.95 -13.51 3.33
CA PHE A 86 -6.07 -14.52 2.29
C PHE A 86 -5.03 -14.31 1.18
N TYR A 87 -3.93 -15.05 1.26
CA TYR A 87 -2.80 -14.92 0.32
C TYR A 87 -3.16 -15.09 -1.18
N PRO A 88 -4.06 -16.02 -1.57
CA PRO A 88 -4.49 -16.13 -2.97
C PRO A 88 -5.28 -14.92 -3.50
N SER A 89 -5.67 -13.95 -2.67
CA SER A 89 -6.23 -12.68 -3.14
C SER A 89 -5.20 -11.75 -3.77
N TRP A 90 -3.91 -12.09 -3.71
CA TRP A 90 -2.78 -11.26 -4.15
C TRP A 90 -2.71 -9.88 -3.49
N GLY A 91 -3.41 -9.71 -2.36
CA GLY A 91 -3.50 -8.46 -1.62
C GLY A 91 -4.83 -7.73 -1.78
N TYR A 92 -5.67 -8.08 -2.78
CA TYR A 92 -6.90 -7.33 -3.04
C TYR A 92 -7.99 -7.51 -1.97
N LEU A 93 -7.90 -8.49 -1.07
CA LEU A 93 -8.77 -8.59 0.11
C LEU A 93 -8.08 -8.02 1.36
N CYS A 94 -7.93 -6.70 1.38
CA CYS A 94 -7.29 -5.94 2.46
C CYS A 94 -8.10 -5.92 3.76
N THR A 95 -7.43 -6.07 4.91
CA THR A 95 -8.04 -5.87 6.23
C THR A 95 -7.29 -4.86 7.09
N GLY A 96 -5.98 -4.67 6.87
CA GLY A 96 -5.17 -3.67 7.56
C GLY A 96 -4.66 -2.59 6.60
N TYR A 97 -5.51 -1.63 6.27
CA TYR A 97 -5.24 -0.55 5.30
C TYR A 97 -4.04 0.34 5.66
N PHE A 98 -3.70 0.44 6.94
CA PHE A 98 -2.68 1.36 7.46
C PHE A 98 -1.35 0.68 7.80
N ALA A 99 -1.17 -0.60 7.47
CA ALA A 99 0.06 -1.32 7.74
C ALA A 99 0.49 -2.16 6.53
N PRO A 100 1.78 -2.14 6.15
CA PRO A 100 2.28 -3.10 5.19
C PRO A 100 2.13 -4.52 5.77
N THR A 101 1.93 -5.50 4.90
CA THR A 101 1.76 -6.89 5.33
C THR A 101 3.00 -7.34 6.11
N SER A 102 2.75 -7.97 7.25
CA SER A 102 3.81 -8.51 8.11
C SER A 102 4.57 -9.67 7.46
N ARG A 103 4.07 -10.21 6.34
CA ARG A 103 4.62 -11.39 5.65
C ARG A 103 6.09 -11.26 5.26
N TYR A 104 6.56 -10.05 4.99
CA TYR A 104 7.92 -9.80 4.48
C TYR A 104 8.78 -8.98 5.44
N GLY A 105 8.31 -8.73 6.66
CA GLY A 105 9.05 -7.93 7.64
C GLY A 105 8.18 -6.95 8.40
N ASN A 106 8.83 -6.01 9.07
CA ASN A 106 8.17 -4.94 9.80
C ASN A 106 8.02 -3.68 8.93
N PRO A 107 7.28 -2.65 9.39
CA PRO A 107 7.11 -1.40 8.65
C PRO A 107 8.41 -0.66 8.30
N GLU A 108 9.44 -0.72 9.16
CA GLU A 108 10.76 -0.12 8.88
C GLU A 108 11.46 -0.79 7.69
N LEU A 109 11.38 -2.11 7.58
CA LEU A 109 11.99 -2.79 6.44
C LEU A 109 11.27 -2.43 5.12
N PHE A 110 9.95 -2.19 5.16
CA PHE A 110 9.24 -1.68 3.99
C PHE A 110 9.70 -0.26 3.62
N LYS A 111 9.92 0.63 4.59
CA LYS A 111 10.53 1.95 4.34
C LYS A 111 11.89 1.83 3.65
N ILE A 112 12.74 0.92 4.12
CA ILE A 112 14.05 0.67 3.52
C ILE A 112 13.92 0.29 2.04
N LEU A 113 12.96 -0.56 1.68
CA LEU A 113 12.70 -0.91 0.27
C LEU A 113 12.35 0.32 -0.56
N ILE A 114 11.42 1.16 -0.08
CA ILE A 114 11.02 2.38 -0.80
C ILE A 114 12.18 3.36 -0.92
N ASP A 115 12.90 3.61 0.18
CA ASP A 115 14.04 4.52 0.23
C ASP A 115 15.15 4.07 -0.74
N LYS A 116 15.41 2.76 -0.83
CA LYS A 116 16.39 2.22 -1.78
C LYS A 116 15.95 2.32 -3.25
N LEU A 117 14.66 2.15 -3.54
CA LEU A 117 14.12 2.41 -4.88
C LEU A 117 14.30 3.89 -5.26
N HIS A 118 13.95 4.81 -4.36
CA HIS A 118 14.12 6.24 -4.58
C HIS A 118 15.60 6.65 -4.76
N GLN A 119 16.50 6.15 -3.91
CA GLN A 119 17.96 6.35 -4.06
C GLN A 119 18.51 5.80 -5.38
N ALA A 120 17.83 4.82 -5.98
CA ALA A 120 18.16 4.28 -7.29
C ALA A 120 17.51 5.05 -8.46
N GLY A 121 16.73 6.10 -8.19
CA GLY A 121 16.02 6.89 -9.20
C GLY A 121 14.76 6.19 -9.74
N ILE A 122 14.18 5.25 -8.97
CA ILE A 122 13.03 4.45 -9.36
C ILE A 122 11.80 4.92 -8.60
N GLY A 123 10.75 5.29 -9.32
CA GLY A 123 9.46 5.62 -8.72
C GLY A 123 8.70 4.38 -8.24
N VAL A 124 7.89 4.55 -7.19
CA VAL A 124 7.08 3.46 -6.64
C VAL A 124 5.60 3.79 -6.77
N ILE A 125 4.84 2.85 -7.34
CA ILE A 125 3.39 2.87 -7.44
C ILE A 125 2.86 1.73 -6.57
N LEU A 126 1.79 1.99 -5.81
CA LEU A 126 1.12 0.98 -5.01
C LEU A 126 -0.30 0.77 -5.52
N ASP A 127 -0.66 -0.48 -5.81
CA ASP A 127 -2.04 -0.85 -5.99
C ASP A 127 -2.80 -0.60 -4.70
N TRP A 128 -3.80 0.26 -4.81
CA TRP A 128 -4.60 0.71 -3.71
C TRP A 128 -6.04 0.24 -3.88
N VAL A 129 -6.59 -0.38 -2.82
CA VAL A 129 -7.83 -1.16 -2.90
C VAL A 129 -8.88 -0.62 -1.94
N PRO A 130 -9.34 0.64 -2.10
CA PRO A 130 -10.32 1.22 -1.19
C PRO A 130 -11.70 0.60 -1.38
N ALA A 131 -12.00 0.18 -2.62
CA ALA A 131 -13.34 -0.09 -3.12
C ALA A 131 -14.13 -1.14 -2.31
N HIS A 132 -13.44 -2.09 -1.68
CA HIS A 132 -14.07 -3.14 -0.90
C HIS A 132 -13.16 -3.70 0.18
N PHE A 133 -13.76 -4.33 1.19
CA PHE A 133 -13.08 -5.13 2.22
C PHE A 133 -13.77 -6.50 2.37
N PRO A 134 -13.09 -7.52 2.92
CA PRO A 134 -13.72 -8.82 3.14
C PRO A 134 -14.61 -8.83 4.39
N SER A 135 -15.49 -9.81 4.50
CA SER A 135 -16.42 -9.97 5.63
C SER A 135 -15.79 -10.64 6.87
N ASP A 136 -14.46 -10.70 6.94
CA ASP A 136 -13.74 -11.27 8.08
C ASP A 136 -14.07 -10.49 9.36
N VAL A 137 -14.32 -11.21 10.47
CA VAL A 137 -14.72 -10.61 11.77
C VAL A 137 -13.71 -9.63 12.38
N HIS A 138 -12.47 -9.66 11.91
CA HIS A 138 -11.39 -8.77 12.36
C HIS A 138 -11.10 -7.63 11.37
N ALA A 139 -11.89 -7.54 10.29
CA ALA A 139 -11.84 -6.48 9.29
C ALA A 139 -12.82 -5.35 9.68
N LEU A 140 -13.48 -4.75 8.68
CA LEU A 140 -14.31 -3.55 8.86
C LEU A 140 -15.83 -3.82 8.85
N ALA A 141 -16.26 -5.04 8.55
CA ALA A 141 -17.69 -5.37 8.51
C ALA A 141 -18.29 -5.36 9.91
N ASP A 142 -19.48 -4.76 10.06
CA ASP A 142 -20.22 -4.70 11.33
C ASP A 142 -19.37 -4.16 12.51
N PHE A 143 -18.49 -3.19 12.21
CA PHE A 143 -17.37 -2.80 13.09
C PHE A 143 -17.79 -2.42 14.51
N ASP A 144 -18.93 -1.73 14.66
CA ASP A 144 -19.49 -1.30 15.95
C ASP A 144 -20.85 -1.93 16.27
N GLY A 145 -21.23 -3.00 15.56
CA GLY A 145 -22.57 -3.59 15.61
C GLY A 145 -23.58 -2.91 14.69
N SER A 146 -23.12 -2.00 13.83
CA SER A 146 -23.87 -1.41 12.73
C SER A 146 -23.09 -1.47 11.41
N ALA A 147 -23.78 -1.21 10.30
CA ALA A 147 -23.16 -1.04 8.98
C ALA A 147 -22.37 0.28 8.94
N LEU A 148 -21.20 0.28 9.58
CA LEU A 148 -20.37 1.45 9.71
C LEU A 148 -19.60 1.68 8.40
N TYR A 149 -18.74 0.76 7.99
CA TYR A 149 -17.92 0.97 6.79
C TYR A 149 -18.63 0.58 5.49
N GLU A 150 -19.66 -0.24 5.59
CA GLU A 150 -20.46 -0.75 4.48
C GLU A 150 -21.81 -0.05 4.33
N HIS A 151 -22.44 -0.21 3.17
CA HIS A 151 -23.78 0.33 2.96
C HIS A 151 -24.83 -0.41 3.82
N PRO A 152 -25.75 0.29 4.53
CA PRO A 152 -26.72 -0.34 5.44
C PRO A 152 -27.76 -1.22 4.73
N ASP A 153 -28.09 -0.90 3.47
CA ASP A 153 -28.82 -1.82 2.59
C ASP A 153 -27.90 -2.94 2.08
N ARG A 154 -28.12 -4.16 2.57
CA ARG A 154 -27.37 -5.36 2.19
C ARG A 154 -27.41 -5.69 0.69
N GLN A 155 -28.44 -5.26 -0.05
CA GLN A 155 -28.47 -5.48 -1.50
C GLN A 155 -27.48 -4.59 -2.25
N LYS A 156 -27.05 -3.49 -1.64
CA LYS A 156 -26.04 -2.57 -2.17
C LYS A 156 -24.67 -2.75 -1.52
N GLY A 157 -24.63 -3.25 -0.29
CA GLY A 157 -23.42 -3.48 0.51
C GLY A 157 -22.79 -4.86 0.31
N PHE A 158 -23.08 -5.59 -0.76
CA PHE A 158 -22.48 -6.89 -1.04
C PHE A 158 -22.30 -7.13 -2.53
N HIS A 159 -21.09 -7.51 -2.95
CA HIS A 159 -20.82 -7.92 -4.32
C HIS A 159 -20.89 -9.46 -4.42
N PRO A 160 -21.99 -10.03 -4.94
CA PRO A 160 -22.25 -11.46 -4.87
C PRO A 160 -21.24 -12.31 -5.64
N ASP A 161 -20.70 -11.78 -6.75
CA ASP A 161 -19.74 -12.53 -7.58
C ASP A 161 -18.35 -12.61 -6.96
N TRP A 162 -18.00 -11.67 -6.07
CA TRP A 162 -16.65 -11.54 -5.48
C TRP A 162 -16.63 -11.85 -3.98
N ASN A 163 -17.81 -12.10 -3.40
CA ASN A 163 -17.99 -12.40 -1.99
C ASN A 163 -17.29 -11.37 -1.07
N ASN A 164 -17.43 -10.08 -1.40
CA ASN A 164 -16.83 -8.96 -0.67
C ASN A 164 -17.85 -7.84 -0.43
N ILE A 165 -17.47 -6.89 0.42
CA ILE A 165 -18.33 -5.80 0.90
C ILE A 165 -17.80 -4.48 0.32
N PRO A 166 -18.56 -3.79 -0.56
CA PRO A 166 -18.19 -2.46 -1.03
C PRO A 166 -18.12 -1.46 0.13
N GLY A 167 -17.11 -0.59 0.11
CA GLY A 167 -16.99 0.52 1.04
C GLY A 167 -18.06 1.59 0.81
N LEU A 168 -18.56 2.20 1.88
CA LEU A 168 -19.45 3.35 1.82
C LEU A 168 -18.63 4.64 1.78
N PHE A 169 -18.45 5.22 0.59
CA PHE A 169 -17.67 6.45 0.40
C PHE A 169 -18.46 7.75 0.58
N ASP A 170 -19.80 7.67 0.61
CA ASP A 170 -20.69 8.84 0.70
C ASP A 170 -20.80 9.42 2.14
N ARG A 171 -20.09 8.86 3.11
CA ARG A 171 -20.06 9.34 4.49
C ARG A 171 -18.78 10.10 4.79
N GLU A 172 -18.94 11.36 5.22
CA GLU A 172 -17.84 12.28 5.50
C GLU A 172 -16.86 11.78 6.59
N ASP A 173 -17.31 10.90 7.49
CA ASP A 173 -16.50 10.33 8.57
C ASP A 173 -15.78 9.03 8.20
N ILE A 174 -16.04 8.46 7.01
CA ILE A 174 -15.38 7.25 6.51
C ILE A 174 -14.24 7.62 5.57
N TYR A 175 -13.02 7.50 6.09
CA TYR A 175 -11.81 7.73 5.31
C TYR A 175 -11.22 6.41 4.83
N LEU A 176 -11.74 5.94 3.70
CA LEU A 176 -11.10 4.90 2.89
C LEU A 176 -10.59 5.44 1.55
N GLY A 177 -10.71 6.77 1.29
CA GLY A 177 -9.86 7.55 0.39
C GLY A 177 -10.45 8.13 -0.91
N ASP A 178 -11.75 8.34 -1.04
CA ASP A 178 -12.30 9.07 -2.20
C ASP A 178 -12.64 10.52 -1.81
N ASP A 179 -11.93 11.52 -2.36
CA ASP A 179 -12.16 12.95 -2.12
C ASP A 179 -12.63 13.71 -3.37
N GLY A 180 -13.53 13.11 -4.15
CA GLY A 180 -14.16 13.69 -5.35
C GLY A 180 -14.90 15.04 -5.23
N HIS A 181 -14.77 15.80 -4.13
CA HIS A 181 -15.36 17.14 -3.98
C HIS A 181 -14.39 18.17 -3.39
N GLY A 182 -14.25 19.28 -4.14
CA GLY A 182 -13.18 20.26 -4.02
C GLY A 182 -13.16 21.11 -2.73
N TYR A 183 -11.94 21.39 -2.30
CA TYR A 183 -11.55 22.43 -1.35
C TYR A 183 -10.64 23.48 -2.03
N PRO A 184 -10.50 24.70 -1.45
CA PRO A 184 -9.91 25.87 -2.11
C PRO A 184 -8.39 25.79 -2.36
N ASP A 185 -7.95 26.58 -3.34
CA ASP A 185 -6.69 26.51 -4.08
C ASP A 185 -5.36 26.74 -3.33
N GLU A 186 -5.34 26.82 -2.00
CA GLU A 186 -4.09 26.93 -1.23
C GLU A 186 -3.54 25.60 -0.67
N ASP A 187 -4.26 24.49 -0.83
CA ASP A 187 -3.84 23.14 -0.41
C ASP A 187 -3.79 22.12 -1.57
N ARG A 188 -3.52 22.59 -2.79
CA ARG A 188 -3.35 21.74 -4.00
C ARG A 188 -2.00 20.99 -4.03
N ARG A 189 -1.67 20.28 -2.96
CA ARG A 189 -0.62 19.25 -2.92
C ARG A 189 -1.20 17.87 -2.61
N ASN A 190 -2.40 17.54 -3.12
CA ASN A 190 -3.05 16.28 -2.81
C ASN A 190 -3.39 15.44 -4.06
N ILE A 191 -2.41 14.64 -4.49
CA ILE A 191 -2.64 13.24 -4.92
C ILE A 191 -2.23 12.39 -3.71
N ALA A 192 -2.94 12.57 -2.60
CA ALA A 192 -2.41 12.32 -1.27
C ALA A 192 -3.16 11.21 -0.54
N PHE A 193 -3.07 9.96 -1.00
CA PHE A 193 -3.36 8.82 -0.12
C PHE A 193 -2.43 7.61 -0.29
N GLN A 194 -1.72 7.45 -1.42
CA GLN A 194 -0.44 6.71 -1.45
C GLN A 194 0.60 7.37 -0.52
N LEU A 195 0.48 8.68 -0.35
CA LEU A 195 1.25 9.45 0.60
C LEU A 195 0.84 9.20 2.05
N ALA A 196 -0.33 8.65 2.41
CA ALA A 196 -0.66 8.44 3.83
C ALA A 196 0.19 7.33 4.46
N ILE A 197 0.48 6.25 3.72
CA ILE A 197 1.47 5.25 4.13
C ILE A 197 2.86 5.89 4.21
N LEU A 198 3.27 6.72 3.23
CA LEU A 198 4.58 7.38 3.25
C LEU A 198 4.73 8.57 4.23
N ILE A 199 3.64 9.26 4.59
CA ILE A 199 3.56 10.40 5.51
C ILE A 199 3.44 9.89 6.95
N TRP A 200 2.66 8.84 7.21
CA TRP A 200 2.69 8.16 8.51
C TRP A 200 4.06 7.57 8.81
N LEU A 201 4.81 7.21 7.75
CA LEU A 201 6.20 6.76 7.80
C LEU A 201 7.23 7.91 7.83
N LYS A 202 6.82 9.20 7.84
CA LYS A 202 7.72 10.37 7.77
C LYS A 202 7.44 11.47 8.81
N ASN A 203 6.25 11.53 9.41
CA ASN A 203 5.87 12.58 10.38
C ASN A 203 5.69 12.01 11.80
N GLY A 204 6.79 11.52 12.38
CA GLY A 204 6.93 11.28 13.81
C GLY A 204 7.65 12.46 14.50
N ASP A 205 7.07 13.66 14.41
CA ASP A 205 7.36 14.82 15.29
C ASP A 205 6.11 15.14 16.14
#